data_AF-A0A9D1S5F1-F1
#
_entry.id   AF-A0A9D1S5F1-F1
#
_cell.length_a   1.000
_cell.length_b   1.000
_cell.length_c   1.000
_cell.angle_alpha   90.00
_cell.angle_beta   90.00
_cell.angle_gamma   90.00
#
_symmetry.space_group_name_H-M   'P 1'
#
loop_
_entity.id
_entity.type
_entity.pdbx_description
1 polymer ?
#
loop_
_entity_poly.entity_id
_entity_poly.type
_entity_poly.pdbx_seq_one_letter_code
_entity_poly.pdbx_strand_id
1 'polypeptide(L)' 'MTREERINELESVITQLASGGVKQAQLGSHSVTFYDLAALREELEALRAEQAAQNAAGRGLLPGFTAAVFDRR' A
#
# COMPACT_ATOMS: atom_id res chain seq x y z
N MET A 1 5.32 -11.98 7.87
CA MET A 1 4.56 -10.73 7.80
C MET A 1 3.78 -10.72 6.50
N THR A 2 2.46 -10.57 6.56
CA THR A 2 1.60 -10.44 5.38
C THR A 2 1.63 -9.01 4.85
N ARG A 3 1.16 -8.79 3.62
CA ARG A 3 1.08 -7.46 3.02
C ARG A 3 0.15 -6.53 3.80
N GLU A 4 -0.95 -7.05 4.32
CA GLU A 4 -1.89 -6.29 5.16
C GLU A 4 -1.25 -5.90 6.50
N GLU A 5 -0.49 -6.79 7.13
CA GLU A 5 0.27 -6.47 8.34
C GLU A 5 1.29 -5.36 8.08
N ARG A 6 1.96 -5.38 6.93
CA ARG A 6 2.92 -4.33 6.51
C ARG A 6 2.23 -2.97 6.30
N ILE A 7 1.06 -2.96 5.66
CA ILE A 7 0.29 -1.72 5.45
C ILE A 7 -0.18 -1.14 6.78
N ASN A 8 -0.73 -1.98 7.67
CA ASN A 8 -1.17 -1.55 9.00
C ASN A 8 -0.02 -0.99 9.85
N GLU A 9 1.17 -1.61 9.75
CA GLU A 9 2.36 -1.11 10.43
C GLU A 9 2.80 0.26 9.89
N LEU A 10 2.87 0.42 8.57
CA LEU A 10 3.18 1.69 7.91
C LEU A 10 2.18 2.79 8.29
N GLU A 11 0.87 2.50 8.29
CA GLU A 11 -0.16 3.45 8.70
C GLU A 11 0.01 3.92 10.15
N SER A 12 0.28 2.97 11.05
CA SER A 12 0.50 3.27 12.47
C SER A 12 1.73 4.17 12.67
N VAL A 13 2.85 3.81 12.03
CA VAL A 13 4.11 4.55 12.10
C VAL A 13 3.97 5.95 11.52
N ILE A 14 3.34 6.09 10.35
CA ILE A 14 3.08 7.40 9.72
C ILE A 14 2.19 8.24 10.63
N THR A 15 1.16 7.66 11.25
CA THR A 15 0.27 8.38 12.17
C THR A 15 1.01 8.87 13.41
N GLN A 16 1.85 8.03 13.99
CA GLN A 16 2.69 8.39 15.14
C GLN A 16 3.65 9.53 14.80
N LEU A 17 4.37 9.44 13.68
CA LEU A 17 5.30 10.49 13.22
C LEU A 17 4.56 11.79 12.84
N ALA A 18 3.40 11.68 12.19
CA ALA A 18 2.60 12.85 11.78
C ALA A 18 1.93 13.56 12.96
N SER A 19 1.63 12.84 14.05
CA SER A 19 1.09 13.45 15.28
C SER A 19 2.08 14.38 15.98
N GLY A 20 3.37 14.32 15.60
CA GLY A 20 4.45 15.10 16.23
C GLY A 20 4.84 14.62 17.63
N GLY A 21 4.17 13.60 18.18
CA GLY A 21 4.46 13.03 19.50
C GLY A 21 5.77 12.26 19.57
N VAL A 22 6.29 11.78 18.43
CA VAL A 22 7.55 11.03 18.34
C VAL A 22 8.39 11.50 17.15
N LYS A 23 9.71 11.62 17.37
CA LYS A 23 10.68 12.01 16.32
C LYS A 23 11.19 10.84 15.50
N GLN A 24 11.10 9.63 16.06
CA GLN A 24 11.42 8.37 15.41
C GLN A 24 10.41 7.30 15.82
N ALA A 25 10.17 6.35 14.94
CA ALA A 25 9.33 5.19 15.17
C ALA A 25 10.05 3.92 14.67
N GLN A 26 9.60 2.77 15.14
CA GLN A 26 10.10 1.47 14.68
C GLN A 26 9.20 0.96 13.57
N LEU A 27 9.78 0.60 12.43
CA LEU A 27 9.11 -0.08 11.33
C LEU A 27 9.81 -1.43 11.13
N GLY A 28 9.20 -2.50 11.64
CA GLY A 28 9.81 -3.81 11.74
C GLY A 28 11.12 -3.77 12.54
N SER A 29 12.22 -4.15 11.88
CA SER A 29 13.59 -4.12 12.42
C SER A 29 14.30 -2.78 12.23
N HIS A 30 13.72 -1.83 11.49
CA HIS A 30 14.36 -0.57 11.15
C HIS A 30 13.74 0.58 11.94
N SER A 31 14.53 1.63 12.18
CA SER A 31 14.02 2.86 12.77
C SER A 31 13.87 3.91 11.67
N VAL A 32 12.74 4.60 11.70
CA VAL A 32 12.36 5.61 10.70
C VAL A 32 12.04 6.91 11.41
N THR A 33 12.31 8.02 10.74
CA THR A 33 12.19 9.36 11.31
C THR A 33 11.13 10.19 10.61
N PHE A 34 10.85 11.37 11.16
CA PHE A 34 9.95 12.33 10.51
C PHE A 34 10.37 12.70 9.08
N TYR A 35 11.66 12.69 8.76
CA TYR A 35 12.14 13.00 7.40
C TYR A 35 11.76 11.91 6.39
N ASP A 36 11.55 10.69 6.85
CA ASP A 36 11.18 9.55 6.02
C ASP A 36 9.67 9.48 5.74
N LEU A 37 8.87 10.37 6.36
CA LEU A 37 7.40 10.33 6.32
C LEU A 37 6.86 10.47 4.89
N ALA A 38 7.51 11.26 4.03
CA ALA A 38 7.15 11.36 2.62
C ALA A 38 7.37 10.04 1.87
N ALA A 39 8.53 9.40 2.07
CA ALA A 39 8.87 8.12 1.46
C ALA A 39 7.94 6.98 1.95
N LEU A 40 7.63 6.96 3.25
CA LEU A 40 6.71 6.00 3.85
C LEU A 40 5.29 6.12 3.27
N ARG A 41 4.83 7.34 2.99
CA ARG A 41 3.53 7.58 2.32
C ARG A 41 3.53 7.09 0.89
N GLU A 42 4.60 7.33 0.13
CA GLU A 42 4.73 6.80 -1.23
C GLU A 42 4.75 5.27 -1.23
N GLU A 43 5.49 4.63 -0.32
CA GLU A 43 5.52 3.15 -0.19
C GLU A 43 4.11 2.59 0.11
N LEU A 44 3.37 3.24 1.01
CA LEU A 44 2.01 2.85 1.36
C LEU A 44 1.03 2.99 0.18
N GLU A 45 1.10 4.10 -0.56
CA GLU A 45 0.26 4.31 -1.74
C GLU A 45 0.60 3.31 -2.87
N ALA A 46 1.89 3.01 -3.06
CA ALA A 46 2.31 1.99 -4.01
C ALA A 46 1.76 0.59 -3.64
N LEU A 47 1.85 0.21 -2.36
CA LEU A 47 1.31 -1.06 -1.87
C LEU A 47 -0.22 -1.14 -2.03
N ARG A 48 -0.94 -0.04 -1.77
CA ARG A 48 -2.39 0.05 -2.00
C ARG A 48 -2.74 -0.02 -3.48
N ALA A 49 -2.00 0.66 -4.35
CA ALA A 49 -2.20 0.62 -5.79
C ALA A 49 -1.96 -0.80 -6.34
N GLU A 50 -0.92 -1.49 -5.86
CA GLU A 50 -0.68 -2.90 -6.21
C GLU A 50 -1.79 -3.81 -5.70
N GLN A 51 -2.29 -3.61 -4.48
CA GLN A 51 -3.41 -4.39 -3.94
C GLN A 51 -4.70 -4.12 -4.71
N ALA A 52 -4.96 -2.87 -5.11
CA ALA A 52 -6.08 -2.50 -5.96
C ALA A 52 -5.96 -3.12 -7.36
N ALA A 53 -4.77 -3.12 -7.95
CA ALA A 53 -4.50 -3.75 -9.24
C ALA A 53 -4.66 -5.28 -9.19
N GLN A 54 -4.19 -5.93 -8.13
CA GLN A 54 -4.39 -7.37 -7.89
C GLN A 54 -5.86 -7.72 -7.66
N ASN A 55 -6.59 -6.88 -6.92
CA ASN A 55 -8.03 -7.04 -6.75
C ASN A 55 -8.79 -6.81 -8.06
N ALA A 56 -8.39 -5.84 -8.87
CA ALA A 56 -8.99 -5.60 -10.19
C ALA A 56 -8.69 -6.74 -11.17
N ALA A 57 -7.46 -7.29 -11.16
CA ALA A 57 -7.08 -8.44 -11.96
C ALA A 57 -7.77 -9.74 -11.49
N GLY A 58 -7.91 -9.94 -10.18
CA GLY A 58 -8.61 -11.09 -9.60
C GLY A 58 -10.13 -11.01 -9.72
N ARG A 59 -10.70 -9.79 -9.78
CA ARG A 59 -12.14 -9.52 -9.96
C ARG A 59 -12.53 -9.27 -11.42
N GLY A 60 -11.55 -9.22 -12.33
CA GLY A 60 -11.73 -9.11 -13.78
C GLY A 60 -12.12 -10.43 -14.47
N LEU A 61 -12.16 -11.54 -13.73
CA LEU A 61 -12.80 -12.79 -14.15
C LEU A 61 -14.13 -12.95 -13.40
N LEU A 62 -15.07 -12.05 -13.63
CA LEU A 62 -16.47 -12.41 -13.42
C LEU A 62 -16.77 -13.59 -14.35
N PRO A 63 -17.30 -14.73 -13.84
CA PRO A 63 -17.65 -15.88 -14.66
C PRO A 63 -18.87 -15.51 -15.52
N GLY A 64 -18.63 -14.85 -16.65
CA GLY A 64 -19.69 -14.43 -17.57
C GLY A 64 -19.42 -13.18 -18.41
N PHE A 65 -18.37 -12.40 -18.13
CA PHE A 65 -18.01 -11.25 -18.99
C PHE A 65 -16.71 -11.56 -19.72
N THR A 66 -16.83 -12.24 -20.86
CA THR A 66 -15.74 -12.31 -21.83
C THR A 66 -15.37 -10.89 -22.22
N ALA A 67 -14.08 -10.57 -22.13
CA ALA A 67 -13.49 -9.36 -22.68
C ALA A 67 -13.59 -9.38 -24.21
N ALA A 68 -14.80 -9.20 -24.74
CA ALA A 68 -15.08 -9.05 -26.16
C ALA A 68 -14.90 -7.59 -26.59
N VAL A 69 -13.81 -6.94 -26.20
CA VAL A 69 -13.46 -5.60 -26.70
C VAL A 69 -11.94 -5.45 -26.63
N PHE A 70 -11.18 -6.13 -27.48
CA PHE A 70 -9.88 -5.65 -27.99
C PHE A 70 -9.37 -6.64 -29.03
N ASP A 71 -10.04 -6.70 -30.18
CA ASP A 71 -9.33 -6.97 -31.44
C ASP A 71 -10.11 -6.34 -32.59
N ARG A 72 -9.78 -5.08 -32.86
CA ARG A 72 -10.11 -4.41 -34.11
C ARG A 72 -8.79 -3.93 -34.69
N ARG A 73 -8.15 -4.79 -35.49
CA ARG A 73 -7.24 -4.38 -36.56
C ARG A 73 -7.23 -5.41 -37.68
#